data_AF-A0A6P0S2A0-F1
#
_entry.id   AF-A0A6P0S2A0-F1
#
_cell.length_a   1.000
_cell.length_b   1.000
_cell.length_c   1.000
_cell.angle_alpha   90.00
_cell.angle_beta   90.00
_cell.angle_gamma   90.00
#
_symmetry.space_group_name_H-M   'P 1'
#
loop_
_entity.id
_entity.type
_entity.pdbx_description
1 polymer ?
#
loop_
_entity_poly.entity_id
_entity_poly.type
_entity_poly.pdbx_seq_one_letter_code
_entity_poly.pdbx_strand_id
1 'polypeptide(L)'
;MPSYFRTSSYGHGQSEGRNYVGAMNRGQQAYFLEQDKFSDAIPALGLGIKTETKNYTYSIRVTEEAAFNYGIARSDQYTYKRKYFGPFHKKVRRPSRSYVGGVFIIPATKVDPNATADELTTISILCEAVAIGATKPAEPTYLDDKPICGEGTIEL
;
A
#
# COMPACT_ATOMS: atom_id res chain seq x y z
N MET A 1 22.87 29.62 8.88
CA MET A 1 21.74 30.30 8.22
C MET A 1 21.95 30.28 6.71
N PRO A 2 20.94 30.02 5.87
CA PRO A 2 20.08 28.85 5.82
C PRO A 2 20.32 28.04 4.53
N SER A 3 20.34 26.72 4.63
CA SER A 3 20.33 25.82 3.48
C SER A 3 18.92 25.76 2.89
N TYR A 4 18.79 26.24 1.65
CA TYR A 4 17.60 26.09 0.81
C TYR A 4 17.35 24.60 0.54
N PHE A 5 16.51 23.95 1.33
CA PHE A 5 15.85 22.72 0.92
C PHE A 5 14.87 23.07 -0.20
N ARG A 6 15.32 23.00 -1.45
CA ARG A 6 14.42 22.83 -2.59
C ARG A 6 13.86 21.41 -2.51
N THR A 7 12.75 21.25 -1.82
CA THR A 7 11.88 20.07 -1.95
C THR A 7 11.30 20.08 -3.36
N SER A 8 12.00 19.43 -4.29
CA SER A 8 11.46 19.20 -5.62
C SER A 8 10.33 18.19 -5.50
N SER A 9 9.10 18.70 -5.56
CA SER A 9 7.80 18.01 -5.55
C SER A 9 7.58 16.97 -6.68
N TYR A 10 8.64 16.49 -7.33
CA TYR A 10 8.60 15.70 -8.58
C TYR A 10 8.66 14.18 -8.41
N GLY A 11 8.86 13.67 -7.18
CA GLY A 11 8.83 12.23 -6.86
C GLY A 11 7.77 11.82 -5.82
N HIS A 12 7.00 12.76 -5.27
CA HIS A 12 6.26 12.55 -4.02
C HIS A 12 4.93 11.79 -4.17
N GLY A 13 4.33 11.77 -5.36
CA GLY A 13 3.04 11.09 -5.58
C GLY A 13 3.14 9.57 -5.43
N GLN A 14 4.18 8.92 -5.97
CA GLN A 14 4.33 7.47 -5.79
C GLN A 14 4.67 7.09 -4.34
N SER A 15 5.47 7.92 -3.64
CA SER A 15 5.73 7.69 -2.22
C SER A 15 4.49 7.86 -1.34
N GLU A 16 3.54 8.74 -1.70
CA GLU A 16 2.30 8.92 -0.93
C GLU A 16 1.45 7.64 -0.94
N GLY A 17 1.13 7.12 -2.13
CA GLY A 17 0.37 5.87 -2.29
C GLY A 17 1.01 4.71 -1.54
N ARG A 18 2.31 4.47 -1.78
CA ARG A 18 3.09 3.43 -1.08
C ARG A 18 3.06 3.59 0.43
N ASN A 19 3.35 4.80 0.93
CA ASN A 19 3.47 5.04 2.37
C ASN A 19 2.12 4.91 3.08
N TYR A 20 1.04 5.42 2.48
CA TYR A 20 -0.29 5.34 3.08
C TYR A 20 -0.84 3.92 3.06
N VAL A 21 -0.65 3.15 1.98
CA VAL A 21 -1.05 1.73 1.99
C VAL A 21 -0.24 0.92 2.99
N GLY A 22 1.08 1.14 3.08
CA GLY A 22 1.90 0.52 4.12
C GLY A 22 1.51 0.93 5.54
N ALA A 23 1.08 2.18 5.75
CA ALA A 23 0.55 2.64 7.03
C ALA A 23 -0.79 1.99 7.36
N MET A 24 -1.69 1.86 6.37
CA MET A 24 -2.96 1.14 6.53
C MET A 24 -2.73 -0.32 6.91
N ASN A 25 -1.76 -1.01 6.31
CA ASN A 25 -1.40 -2.38 6.72
C ASN A 25 -1.00 -2.43 8.20
N ARG A 26 -0.08 -1.57 8.64
CA ARG A 26 0.31 -1.51 10.07
C ARG A 26 -0.87 -1.15 10.97
N GLY A 27 -1.74 -0.25 10.52
CA GLY A 27 -2.97 0.11 11.22
C GLY A 27 -3.91 -1.07 11.39
N GLN A 28 -4.10 -1.89 10.33
CA GLN A 28 -4.92 -3.11 10.41
C GLN A 28 -4.32 -4.14 11.38
N GLN A 29 -2.99 -4.33 11.35
CA GLN A 29 -2.32 -5.23 12.29
C GLN A 29 -2.53 -4.78 13.75
N ALA A 30 -2.36 -3.48 14.03
CA ALA A 30 -2.62 -2.92 15.35
C ALA A 30 -4.10 -3.06 15.75
N TYR A 31 -5.01 -2.72 14.84
CA TYR A 31 -6.45 -2.82 15.09
C TYR A 31 -6.89 -4.26 15.35
N PHE A 32 -6.33 -5.24 14.64
CA PHE A 32 -6.59 -6.66 14.88
C PHE A 32 -6.09 -7.10 16.25
N LEU A 33 -4.89 -6.69 16.66
CA LEU A 33 -4.37 -6.98 18.01
C LEU A 33 -5.24 -6.41 19.14
N GLU A 34 -5.96 -5.32 18.88
CA GLU A 34 -6.83 -4.68 19.88
C GLU A 34 -8.29 -5.16 19.85
N GLN A 35 -8.80 -5.53 18.67
CA GLN A 35 -10.24 -5.76 18.44
C GLN A 35 -10.57 -7.18 17.94
N ASP A 36 -9.55 -8.01 17.70
CA ASP A 36 -9.68 -9.38 17.16
C ASP A 36 -10.47 -9.46 15.84
N LYS A 37 -10.41 -8.38 15.06
CA LYS A 37 -11.02 -8.26 13.73
C LYS A 37 -10.37 -7.13 12.94
N PHE A 38 -10.52 -7.16 11.63
CA PHE A 38 -10.11 -6.04 10.79
C PHE A 38 -11.16 -4.93 10.73
N SER A 39 -10.72 -3.71 10.43
CA SER A 39 -11.61 -2.57 10.19
C SER A 39 -11.83 -2.38 8.69
N ASP A 40 -13.06 -2.10 8.27
CA ASP A 40 -13.40 -1.66 6.92
C ASP A 40 -13.34 -0.12 6.75
N ALA A 41 -13.10 0.61 7.84
CA ALA A 41 -13.09 2.06 7.88
C ALA A 41 -11.67 2.62 8.13
N ILE A 42 -11.17 3.42 7.18
CA ILE A 42 -9.86 4.11 7.29
C ILE A 42 -9.76 4.98 8.56
N PRO A 43 -10.79 5.76 8.95
CA PRO A 43 -10.72 6.58 10.16
C PRO A 43 -10.49 5.77 11.44
N ALA A 44 -11.02 4.55 11.51
CA ALA A 44 -10.88 3.69 12.70
C ALA A 44 -9.45 3.19 12.91
N LEU A 45 -8.61 3.22 11.86
CA LEU A 45 -7.18 2.90 11.98
C LEU A 45 -6.37 4.01 12.69
N GLY A 46 -6.96 5.17 12.97
CA GLY A 46 -6.31 6.26 13.71
C GLY A 46 -5.14 6.95 12.97
N LEU A 47 -5.02 6.74 11.65
CA LEU A 47 -3.84 7.17 10.88
C LEU A 47 -3.90 8.62 10.38
N GLY A 48 -5.05 9.30 10.49
CA GLY A 48 -5.25 10.64 9.93
C GLY A 48 -5.20 10.70 8.39
N ILE A 49 -5.35 9.55 7.72
CA ILE A 49 -5.36 9.46 6.26
C ILE A 49 -6.74 9.86 5.74
N LYS A 50 -6.76 10.76 4.76
CA LYS A 50 -7.99 11.08 4.01
C LYS A 50 -8.29 9.98 3.01
N THR A 51 -9.55 9.59 2.88
CA THR A 51 -9.99 8.59 1.89
C THR A 51 -9.74 9.05 0.45
N GLU A 52 -9.68 10.37 0.21
CA GLU A 52 -9.26 10.93 -1.06
C GLU A 52 -8.21 12.01 -0.87
N THR A 53 -7.20 11.97 -1.72
CA THR A 53 -6.23 13.04 -1.89
C THR A 53 -6.27 13.52 -3.34
N LYS A 54 -5.40 14.49 -3.64
CA LYS A 54 -5.19 14.91 -5.02
C LYS A 54 -4.70 13.75 -5.90
N ASN A 55 -3.92 12.81 -5.34
CA ASN A 55 -3.19 11.81 -6.11
C ASN A 55 -3.85 10.42 -6.09
N TYR A 56 -4.52 10.06 -4.98
CA TYR A 56 -5.08 8.73 -4.77
C TYR A 56 -6.47 8.76 -4.16
N THR A 57 -7.19 7.67 -4.42
CA THR A 57 -8.36 7.26 -3.64
C THR A 57 -7.96 6.02 -2.84
N TYR A 58 -8.24 6.06 -1.54
CA TYR A 58 -7.95 4.99 -0.59
C TYR A 58 -9.24 4.29 -0.18
N SER A 59 -9.17 2.97 -0.10
CA SER A 59 -10.29 2.15 0.34
C SER A 59 -9.80 0.88 1.03
N ILE A 60 -10.68 0.25 1.79
CA ILE A 60 -10.42 -1.02 2.46
C ILE A 60 -11.49 -2.01 2.02
N ARG A 61 -11.09 -3.26 1.81
CA ARG A 61 -12.00 -4.41 1.73
C ARG A 61 -11.57 -5.42 2.78
N VAL A 62 -12.50 -5.90 3.58
CA VAL A 62 -12.25 -6.90 4.62
C VAL A 62 -12.93 -8.22 4.26
N THR A 63 -12.30 -9.32 4.65
CA THR A 63 -12.87 -10.67 4.72
C THR A 63 -12.67 -11.20 6.14
N GLU A 64 -13.15 -12.41 6.44
CA GLU A 64 -12.95 -13.03 7.76
C GLU A 64 -11.47 -13.25 8.09
N GLU A 65 -10.65 -13.54 7.07
CA GLU A 65 -9.24 -13.93 7.24
C GLU A 65 -8.24 -12.85 6.79
N ALA A 66 -8.70 -11.77 6.14
CA ALA A 66 -7.81 -10.77 5.56
C ALA A 66 -8.39 -9.36 5.47
N ALA A 67 -7.50 -8.36 5.43
CA ALA A 67 -7.79 -6.99 5.05
C ALA A 67 -6.98 -6.57 3.83
N PHE A 68 -7.65 -5.95 2.86
CA PHE A 68 -7.06 -5.43 1.64
C PHE A 68 -7.17 -3.91 1.62
N ASN A 69 -6.03 -3.24 1.70
CA ASN A 69 -5.92 -1.80 1.72
C ASN A 69 -5.48 -1.30 0.33
N TYR A 70 -6.25 -0.40 -0.27
CA TYR A 70 -5.99 0.08 -1.63
C TYR A 70 -5.55 1.53 -1.64
N GLY A 71 -4.61 1.86 -2.53
CA GLY A 71 -4.28 3.22 -2.93
C GLY A 71 -4.36 3.31 -4.45
N ILE A 72 -5.51 3.72 -4.98
CA ILE A 72 -5.76 3.78 -6.42
C ILE A 72 -5.35 5.14 -6.95
N ALA A 73 -4.42 5.16 -7.91
CA ALA A 73 -3.98 6.41 -8.54
C ALA A 73 -5.14 7.07 -9.29
N ARG A 74 -5.32 8.38 -9.15
CA ARG A 74 -6.34 9.10 -9.92
C ARG A 74 -5.86 9.29 -11.37
N SER A 75 -6.74 9.02 -12.34
CA SER A 75 -6.42 8.92 -13.77
C SER A 75 -5.95 10.24 -14.39
N ASP A 76 -6.35 11.37 -13.82
CA ASP A 76 -5.94 12.72 -14.20
C ASP A 76 -4.55 13.10 -13.67
N GLN A 77 -3.97 12.30 -12.76
CA GLN A 77 -2.72 12.60 -12.08
C GLN A 77 -1.54 11.89 -12.74
N TYR A 78 -0.67 12.71 -13.34
CA TYR A 78 0.57 12.27 -13.96
C TYR A 78 1.75 12.78 -13.14
N THR A 79 2.61 11.86 -12.72
CA THR A 79 3.97 12.23 -12.32
C THR A 79 4.77 12.63 -13.54
N TYR A 80 5.86 13.33 -13.30
CA TYR A 80 6.64 13.86 -14.38
C TYR A 80 8.11 13.52 -14.17
N LYS A 81 8.67 12.68 -15.03
CA LYS A 81 10.08 12.31 -14.96
C LYS A 81 10.87 13.08 -16.01
N ARG A 82 12.02 13.64 -15.62
CA ARG A 82 13.02 14.12 -16.58
C ARG A 82 13.68 12.90 -17.22
N LYS A 83 13.51 12.72 -18.53
CA LYS A 83 14.25 11.74 -19.31
C LYS A 83 15.45 12.45 -19.94
N TYR A 84 16.64 11.94 -19.65
CA TYR A 84 17.88 12.46 -20.23
C TYR A 84 17.94 12.06 -21.71
N PHE A 85 18.21 13.03 -22.58
CA PHE A 85 18.36 12.81 -24.02
C PHE A 85 19.51 13.71 -24.53
N GLY A 86 20.74 13.38 -24.13
CA GLY A 86 21.93 14.21 -24.38
C GLY A 86 21.89 15.53 -23.59
N PRO A 87 22.33 16.67 -24.15
CA PRO A 87 22.32 17.97 -23.45
C PRO A 87 20.90 18.51 -23.17
N PHE A 88 19.85 17.82 -23.64
CA PHE A 88 18.46 18.19 -23.43
C PHE A 88 17.77 17.24 -22.45
N HIS A 89 17.04 17.80 -21.50
CA HIS A 89 16.11 17.04 -20.67
C HIS A 89 14.71 17.16 -21.24
N LYS A 90 14.20 16.08 -21.83
CA LYS A 90 12.78 16.03 -22.14
C LYS A 90 12.03 15.62 -20.89
N LYS A 91 10.92 16.28 -20.76
CA LYS A 91 10.19 16.38 -19.55
C LYS A 91 8.97 15.45 -19.92
N VAL A 92 8.80 14.29 -19.25
CA VAL A 92 7.90 13.17 -19.66
C VAL A 92 6.82 12.89 -18.62
N ARG A 93 5.54 12.90 -19.03
CA ARG A 93 4.40 12.49 -18.21
C ARG A 93 4.41 10.97 -18.01
N ARG A 94 4.35 10.52 -16.76
CA ARG A 94 4.16 9.12 -16.39
C ARG A 94 2.97 9.03 -15.43
N PRO A 95 1.93 8.26 -15.75
CA PRO A 95 0.82 8.12 -14.84
C PRO A 95 1.29 7.50 -13.51
N SER A 96 0.61 7.80 -12.42
CA SER A 96 0.89 7.20 -11.11
C SER A 96 0.49 5.72 -11.13
N ARG A 97 1.15 4.90 -10.31
CA ARG A 97 0.80 3.49 -10.16
C ARG A 97 -0.11 3.32 -8.95
N SER A 98 -1.00 2.34 -9.00
CA SER A 98 -1.83 1.96 -7.86
C SER A 98 -1.10 0.97 -6.97
N TYR A 99 -1.52 0.91 -5.71
CA TYR A 99 -0.97 0.05 -4.67
C TYR A 99 -2.08 -0.76 -4.02
N VAL A 100 -1.75 -1.98 -3.60
CA VAL A 100 -2.61 -2.82 -2.76
C VAL A 100 -1.75 -3.42 -1.66
N GLY A 101 -2.24 -3.38 -0.44
CA GLY A 101 -1.67 -4.06 0.71
C GLY A 101 -2.62 -5.14 1.18
N GLY A 102 -2.08 -6.31 1.52
CA GLY A 102 -2.84 -7.39 2.16
C GLY A 102 -2.36 -7.56 3.59
N VAL A 103 -3.28 -7.81 4.52
CA VAL A 103 -2.98 -8.26 5.88
C VAL A 103 -3.76 -9.54 6.10
N PHE A 104 -3.08 -10.61 6.52
CA PHE A 104 -3.65 -11.95 6.65
C PHE A 104 -3.52 -12.43 8.09
N ILE A 105 -4.56 -13.11 8.57
CA ILE A 105 -4.54 -13.84 9.84
C ILE A 105 -3.83 -15.17 9.60
N ILE A 106 -2.86 -15.49 10.45
CA ILE A 106 -2.15 -16.77 10.42
C ILE A 106 -1.96 -17.28 11.86
N PRO A 107 -1.82 -18.61 12.05
CA PRO A 107 -1.37 -19.14 13.33
C PRO A 107 0.01 -18.58 13.71
N ALA A 108 0.19 -18.15 14.95
CA ALA A 108 1.45 -17.61 15.47
C ALA A 108 2.60 -18.62 15.38
N THR A 109 2.28 -19.92 15.40
CA THR A 109 3.22 -21.03 15.18
C THR A 109 3.94 -20.98 13.82
N LYS A 110 3.39 -20.27 12.83
CA LYS A 110 4.03 -20.04 11.53
C LYS A 110 5.16 -19.01 11.58
N VAL A 111 5.21 -18.19 12.64
CA VAL A 111 6.23 -17.14 12.84
C VAL A 111 7.19 -17.52 13.97
N ASP A 112 6.64 -18.01 15.08
CA ASP A 112 7.40 -18.52 16.22
C ASP A 112 6.94 -19.95 16.53
N PRO A 113 7.79 -20.97 16.28
CA PRO A 113 7.47 -22.36 16.59
C PRO A 113 7.11 -22.63 18.06
N ASN A 114 7.45 -21.73 18.97
CA ASN A 114 7.14 -21.84 20.40
C ASN A 114 5.83 -21.15 20.80
N ALA A 115 5.17 -20.47 19.87
CA ALA A 115 3.87 -19.84 20.13
C ALA A 115 2.80 -20.89 20.46
N THR A 116 1.75 -20.45 21.16
CA THR A 116 0.65 -21.35 21.46
C THR A 116 -0.15 -21.68 20.19
N ALA A 117 -0.66 -22.92 20.08
CA ALA A 117 -1.27 -23.41 18.84
C ALA A 117 -2.51 -22.60 18.39
N ASP A 118 -3.24 -22.03 19.35
CA ASP A 118 -4.46 -21.26 19.14
C ASP A 118 -4.21 -19.74 19.03
N GLU A 119 -2.96 -19.29 19.20
CA GLU A 119 -2.63 -17.88 19.08
C GLU A 119 -2.58 -17.48 17.61
N LEU A 120 -3.33 -16.43 17.28
CA LEU A 120 -3.36 -15.86 15.94
C LEU A 120 -2.46 -14.63 15.89
N THR A 121 -1.79 -14.46 14.77
CA THR A 121 -1.02 -13.26 14.45
C THR A 121 -1.34 -12.79 13.05
N THR A 122 -0.79 -11.64 12.68
CA THR A 122 -1.03 -11.06 11.36
C THR A 122 0.26 -10.80 10.62
N ILE A 123 0.28 -11.12 9.34
CA ILE A 123 1.35 -10.74 8.42
C ILE A 123 0.81 -9.82 7.34
N SER A 124 1.69 -9.02 6.74
CA SER A 124 1.27 -8.11 5.68
C SER A 124 2.19 -8.14 4.47
N ILE A 125 1.64 -7.74 3.33
CA ILE A 125 2.34 -7.56 2.06
C ILE A 125 1.93 -6.23 1.44
N LEU A 126 2.84 -5.63 0.69
CA LEU A 126 2.58 -4.44 -0.10
C LEU A 126 2.95 -4.70 -1.55
N CYS A 127 2.00 -4.47 -2.45
CA CYS A 127 2.13 -4.71 -3.88
C CYS A 127 1.90 -3.43 -4.68
N GLU A 128 2.69 -3.24 -5.72
CA GLU A 128 2.57 -2.17 -6.72
C GLU A 128 2.00 -2.73 -8.02
N ALA A 129 1.00 -2.06 -8.59
CA ALA A 129 0.50 -2.43 -9.91
C ALA A 129 1.52 -2.14 -11.02
N VAL A 130 1.72 -3.14 -11.89
CA VAL A 130 2.49 -3.02 -13.12
C VAL A 130 1.73 -2.13 -14.12
N ALA A 131 0.41 -2.24 -14.14
CA ALA A 131 -0.46 -1.31 -14.88
C ALA A 131 -0.39 0.10 -14.28
N ILE A 132 -0.50 1.11 -15.15
CA ILE A 132 -0.40 2.51 -14.76
C ILE A 132 -1.80 3.16 -14.82
N GLY A 133 -2.08 4.09 -13.91
CA GLY A 133 -3.36 4.79 -13.84
C GLY A 133 -4.33 4.20 -12.80
N ALA A 134 -5.62 4.49 -12.95
CA ALA A 134 -6.67 4.19 -11.98
C ALA A 134 -7.16 2.73 -11.96
N THR A 135 -6.29 1.79 -12.36
CA THR A 135 -6.62 0.37 -12.32
C THR A 135 -6.57 -0.12 -10.88
N LYS A 136 -7.61 -0.82 -10.44
CA LYS A 136 -7.63 -1.53 -9.16
C LYS A 136 -6.69 -2.75 -9.25
N PRO A 137 -5.61 -2.82 -8.46
CA PRO A 137 -4.73 -3.98 -8.45
C PRO A 137 -5.45 -5.24 -7.96
N ALA A 138 -4.99 -6.41 -8.40
CA ALA A 138 -5.50 -7.69 -7.92
C ALA A 138 -5.19 -7.89 -6.42
N GLU A 139 -6.07 -8.58 -5.71
CA GLU A 139 -5.90 -8.87 -4.30
C GLU A 139 -4.70 -9.80 -4.09
N PRO A 140 -3.80 -9.51 -3.14
CA PRO A 140 -2.80 -10.47 -2.70
C PRO A 140 -3.47 -11.71 -2.12
N THR A 141 -2.78 -12.84 -2.17
CA THR A 141 -3.26 -14.13 -1.64
C THR A 141 -2.25 -14.69 -0.66
N TYR A 142 -2.70 -15.51 0.29
CA TYR A 142 -1.81 -16.29 1.15
C TYR A 142 -1.66 -17.71 0.59
N LEU A 143 -0.45 -18.09 0.16
CA LEU A 143 -0.16 -19.39 -0.44
C LEU A 143 1.24 -19.84 0.01
N ASP A 144 1.40 -21.14 0.29
CA ASP A 144 2.68 -21.73 0.73
C ASP A 144 3.28 -21.02 1.97
N ASP A 145 2.44 -20.75 2.97
CA ASP A 145 2.79 -20.07 4.21
C ASP A 145 3.33 -18.64 4.06
N LYS A 146 3.13 -18.00 2.90
CA LYS A 146 3.56 -16.61 2.63
C LYS A 146 2.49 -15.81 1.89
N PRO A 147 2.46 -14.48 2.08
CA PRO A 147 1.61 -13.62 1.27
C PRO A 147 2.27 -13.43 -0.11
N ILE A 148 1.46 -13.41 -1.17
CA ILE A 148 1.90 -13.31 -2.56
C ILE A 148 1.07 -12.23 -3.25
N CYS A 149 1.73 -11.36 -4.00
CA CYS A 149 1.08 -10.34 -4.81
C CYS A 149 0.23 -10.95 -5.93
N GLY A 150 -0.98 -10.40 -6.15
CA GLY A 150 -1.88 -10.85 -7.21
C GLY A 150 -1.36 -10.54 -8.62
N GLU A 151 -2.01 -11.11 -9.63
CA GLU A 151 -1.60 -10.95 -11.04
C GLU A 151 -1.46 -9.47 -11.44
N GLY A 152 -0.40 -9.16 -12.20
CA GLY A 152 -0.13 -7.80 -12.65
C GLY A 152 0.36 -6.85 -11.56
N THR A 153 0.80 -7.37 -10.42
CA THR A 153 1.40 -6.61 -9.32
C THR A 153 2.76 -7.17 -8.90
N ILE A 154 3.60 -6.35 -8.29
CA ILE A 154 4.94 -6.71 -7.80
C ILE A 154 5.07 -6.33 -6.32
N GLU A 155 5.77 -7.16 -5.54
CA GLU A 155 6.06 -6.90 -4.12
C GLU A 155 7.07 -5.75 -3.93
N LEU A 156 6.92 -4.98 -2.85
CA LEU A 156 7.66 -3.75 -2.55
C LEU A 156 8.41 -3.72 -1.22
#